data_AF-A0A8T7D1S5-F1
#
_entry.id   AF-A0A8T7D1S5-F1
#
_cell.length_a   1.000
_cell.length_b   1.000
_cell.length_c   1.000
_cell.angle_alpha   90.00
_cell.angle_beta   90.00
_cell.angle_gamma   90.00
#
_symmetry.space_group_name_H-M   'P 1'
#
loop_
_entity.id
_entity.type
_entity.pdbx_description
1 polymer ?
#
loop_
_entity_poly.entity_id
_entity_poly.type
_entity_poly.pdbx_seq_one_letter_code
_entity_poly.pdbx_strand_id
1 'polypeptide(L)' 'ASTLDPEVKPQLSTGGNVAAAGIVGKKVAERAIAAGITRVGFDRSGFRYHGRIKALAEAVRENGLKV' A
#
# COMPACT_ATOMS: atom_id res chain seq x y z
N ALA A 1 0.37 8.15 -3.24
CA ALA A 1 0.57 6.73 -3.58
C ALA A 1 -0.78 6.10 -3.88
N SER A 2 -1.18 6.13 -5.15
CA SER A 2 -2.36 5.42 -5.69
C SER A 2 -2.01 4.74 -7.00
N THR A 3 -2.89 3.88 -7.54
CA THR A 3 -2.70 3.30 -8.88
C THR A 3 -2.78 4.31 -10.02
N LEU A 4 -3.16 5.55 -9.71
CA LEU A 4 -3.13 6.70 -10.63
C LEU A 4 -1.83 7.52 -10.50
N ASP A 5 -0.97 7.26 -9.50
CA ASP A 5 0.34 7.93 -9.40
C ASP A 5 1.14 7.65 -10.68
N PRO A 6 1.72 8.68 -11.33
CA PRO A 6 2.49 8.50 -12.55
C PRO A 6 3.75 7.64 -12.36
N GLU A 7 4.24 7.49 -11.12
CA GLU A 7 5.35 6.60 -10.79
C GLU A 7 4.93 5.13 -10.67
N VAL A 8 3.69 4.88 -10.26
CA VAL A 8 3.15 3.53 -9.99
C VAL A 8 2.46 2.98 -11.22
N LYS A 9 1.72 3.81 -11.95
CA LYS A 9 0.98 3.46 -13.17
C LYS A 9 1.81 2.70 -14.23
N PRO A 10 3.07 3.08 -14.56
CA PRO A 10 3.88 2.33 -15.53
C PRO A 10 4.40 0.99 -14.98
N GLN A 11 4.45 0.81 -13.66
CA GLN A 11 4.87 -0.44 -13.02
C GLN A 11 3.72 -1.44 -12.88
N LEU A 12 2.49 -1.03 -13.23
CA LEU A 12 1.29 -1.84 -13.10
C LEU A 12 0.75 -2.24 -14.47
N SER A 13 0.72 -3.55 -14.74
CA SER A 13 -0.02 -4.10 -15.88
C SER A 13 -1.53 -3.94 -15.70
N THR A 14 -2.03 -3.95 -14.45
CA THR A 14 -3.46 -3.76 -14.14
C THR A 14 -3.60 -3.11 -12.77
N GLY A 15 -4.40 -2.04 -12.65
CA GLY A 15 -4.57 -1.31 -11.38
C GLY A 15 -5.49 -1.98 -10.34
N GLY A 16 -6.13 -3.10 -10.70
CA GLY A 16 -7.17 -3.72 -9.88
C GLY A 16 -6.77 -5.01 -9.15
N ASN A 17 -5.50 -5.41 -9.18
CA ASN A 17 -5.07 -6.74 -8.70
C ASN A 17 -4.28 -6.68 -7.37
N VAL A 18 -3.99 -7.87 -6.82
CA VAL A 18 -3.27 -8.04 -5.54
C VAL A 18 -1.83 -7.53 -5.66
N ALA A 19 -1.18 -7.77 -6.80
CA ALA A 19 0.17 -7.27 -7.08
C ALA A 19 0.24 -5.74 -7.04
N ALA A 20 -0.76 -5.05 -7.62
CA ALA A 20 -0.85 -3.60 -7.58
C ALA A 20 -1.04 -3.07 -6.17
N ALA A 21 -1.87 -3.73 -5.37
CA ALA A 21 -2.06 -3.38 -3.97
C ALA A 21 -0.75 -3.49 -3.17
N GLY A 22 0.07 -4.51 -3.47
CA GLY A 22 1.40 -4.67 -2.90
C GLY A 22 2.33 -3.51 -3.25
N ILE A 23 2.47 -3.19 -4.54
CA ILE A 23 3.35 -2.09 -5.01
C ILE A 23 2.93 -0.74 -4.42
N VAL A 24 1.63 -0.45 -4.41
CA VAL A 24 1.09 0.77 -3.80
C VAL A 24 1.40 0.78 -2.30
N GLY A 25 1.22 -0.34 -1.59
CA GLY A 25 1.55 -0.48 -0.17
C GLY A 25 3.03 -0.20 0.13
N LYS A 26 3.95 -0.73 -0.68
CA LYS A 26 5.39 -0.43 -0.55
C LYS A 26 5.68 1.06 -0.70
N LYS A 27 5.11 1.68 -1.74
CA LYS A 27 5.28 3.12 -2.00
C LYS A 27 4.69 4.01 -0.92
N VAL A 28 3.53 3.66 -0.38
CA VAL A 28 2.95 4.34 0.79
C VAL A 28 3.93 4.26 1.96
N ALA A 29 4.49 3.08 2.18
CA ALA A 29 5.37 2.86 3.31
C ALA A 29 6.70 3.63 3.20
N GLU A 30 7.34 3.60 2.04
CA GLU A 30 8.53 4.40 1.73
C GLU A 30 8.28 5.89 1.98
N ARG A 31 7.16 6.42 1.49
CA ARG A 31 6.81 7.85 1.65
C ARG A 31 6.53 8.21 3.11
N ALA A 32 5.84 7.34 3.85
CA ALA A 32 5.54 7.59 5.26
C ALA A 32 6.81 7.49 6.14
N ILE A 33 7.73 6.57 5.87
CA ILE A 33 9.02 6.51 6.55
C ILE A 33 9.88 7.73 6.21
N ALA A 34 9.91 8.15 4.94
CA ALA A 34 10.59 9.38 4.53
C ALA A 34 10.01 10.62 5.23
N ALA A 35 8.71 10.61 5.55
CA ALA A 35 8.04 11.63 6.35
C ALA A 35 8.23 11.48 7.87
N GLY A 36 8.98 10.47 8.34
CA GLY A 36 9.22 10.22 9.76
C GLY A 36 8.07 9.52 10.52
N ILE A 37 7.08 8.99 9.79
CA ILE A 37 5.91 8.34 10.37
C ILE A 37 6.20 6.85 10.60
N THR A 38 6.17 6.43 11.86
CA THR A 38 6.54 5.05 12.28
C THR A 38 5.36 4.20 12.74
N ARG A 39 4.26 4.82 13.17
CA ARG A 39 3.04 4.17 13.63
C ARG A 39 1.83 4.80 12.96
N VAL A 40 0.99 3.96 12.38
CA VAL A 40 -0.27 4.36 11.74
C VAL A 40 -1.33 3.31 12.04
N GLY A 41 -2.60 3.70 12.02
CA GLY A 41 -3.70 2.74 12.09
C GLY A 41 -4.13 2.33 10.68
N PHE A 42 -4.30 1.03 10.42
CA PHE A 42 -4.88 0.58 9.16
C PHE A 42 -6.40 0.73 9.15
N ASP A 43 -6.92 1.78 8.50
CA ASP A 43 -8.36 1.91 8.27
C ASP A 43 -8.77 1.10 7.02
N ARG A 44 -9.73 0.21 7.22
CA ARG A 44 -10.33 -0.64 6.18
C ARG A 44 -11.56 -0.02 5.53
N SER A 45 -12.03 1.14 5.99
CA SER A 45 -13.13 1.94 5.42
C SER A 45 -14.38 1.11 5.04
N GLY A 46 -14.72 0.09 5.85
CA GLY A 46 -15.87 -0.79 5.64
C GLY A 46 -15.66 -2.01 4.73
N PHE A 47 -14.49 -2.15 4.11
CA PHE A 47 -14.17 -3.31 3.28
C PHE A 47 -13.67 -4.52 4.10
N ARG A 48 -13.89 -5.73 3.58
CA ARG A 48 -13.38 -6.96 4.20
C ARG A 48 -11.86 -7.00 4.11
N TYR A 49 -11.20 -7.35 5.22
CA TYR A 49 -9.77 -7.57 5.26
C TYR A 49 -9.41 -8.87 4.51
N HIS A 50 -9.37 -8.78 3.18
CA HIS A 50 -9.15 -9.91 2.29
C HIS A 50 -8.55 -9.45 0.95
N GLY A 51 -7.92 -10.38 0.23
CA GLY A 51 -7.35 -10.17 -1.09
C GLY A 51 -6.45 -8.93 -1.14
N ARG A 52 -6.88 -7.91 -1.91
CA ARG A 52 -6.14 -6.67 -2.15
C ARG A 52 -5.85 -5.89 -0.87
N ILE A 53 -6.80 -5.82 0.06
CA ILE A 53 -6.66 -5.02 1.29
C ILE A 53 -5.65 -5.67 2.23
N LYS A 54 -5.71 -7.01 2.33
CA LYS A 54 -4.71 -7.78 3.06
C LYS A 54 -3.32 -7.58 2.48
N ALA A 55 -3.18 -7.71 1.16
CA ALA A 55 -1.89 -7.52 0.48
C ALA A 55 -1.33 -6.11 0.61
N LEU A 56 -2.19 -5.07 0.60
CA LEU A 56 -1.75 -3.70 0.86
C LEU A 56 -1.22 -3.55 2.30
N ALA A 57 -1.95 -4.08 3.29
CA ALA A 57 -1.53 -4.03 4.68
C ALA A 57 -0.22 -4.80 4.93
N GLU A 58 -0.08 -6.00 4.36
CA GLU A 58 1.14 -6.80 4.45
C GLU A 58 2.33 -6.07 3.79
N ALA A 59 2.15 -5.50 2.60
CA ALA A 59 3.19 -4.72 1.95
C ALA A 59 3.61 -3.49 2.78
N VAL A 60 2.67 -2.81 3.44
CA VAL A 60 3.00 -1.69 4.33
C VAL A 60 3.80 -2.17 5.56
N ARG A 61 3.43 -3.33 6.14
CA ARG A 61 4.16 -3.92 7.29
C ARG A 61 5.57 -4.33 6.93
N GLU A 62 5.76 -5.03 5.81
CA GLU A 62 7.07 -5.50 5.35
C GLU A 62 8.04 -4.33 5.11
N ASN A 63 7.53 -3.18 4.68
CA ASN A 63 8.34 -1.99 4.45
C ASN A 63 8.56 -1.16 5.70
N GLY A 64 8.32 -1.70 6.90
CA GLY A 64 8.76 -1.12 8.17
C GLY A 64 7.75 -0.19 8.86
N LEU A 65 6.56 0.00 8.29
CA LEU A 65 5.48 0.73 8.97
C LEU A 65 4.69 -0.19 9.89
N LYS A 66 4.57 0.22 11.15
CA LYS A 66 3.73 -0.47 12.13
C LYS A 66 2.29 -0.04 11.91
N VAL A 67 1.53 -0.87 11.18
CA VAL A 67 0.07 -0.84 10.94
C VAL A 67 -0.67 -1.92 11.71
#